data_AF-A0A1N6KPW8-F1
#
_entry.id   AF-A0A1N6KPW8-F1
#
_cell.length_a   1.000
_cell.length_b   1.000
_cell.length_c   1.000
_cell.angle_alpha   90.00
_cell.angle_beta   90.00
_cell.angle_gamma   90.00
#
_symmetry.space_group_name_H-M   'P 1'
#
loop_
_entity.id
_entity.type
_entity.pdbx_description
1 polymer ?
#
loop_
_entity_poly.entity_id
_entity_poly.type
_entity_poly.pdbx_seq_one_letter_code
_entity_poly.pdbx_strand_id
1 'polypeptide(L)'
;MGLMVSRHELTVYSFTGHAPVTARWSELGTRMELNSGRFTFYHPTLAPLLTDAKCIGMLPQGKFYDGLRSRYALNPGRFTHNHPFLGRLLARDAQAREHCLITHPIGNPLETPTLSPETLSPPTAPLPTTPGTEAPSETSGPPPGTLTPPTDPSTNPGTVTPTDPTHPVVAAPEPASFISFGIGLILIGVLSVLKRRKNADLHISPA
;
A
#
# COMPACT_ATOMS: atom_id res chain seq x y z
N MET A 1 -9.25 11.22 -12.08
CA MET A 1 -7.97 10.48 -12.27
C MET A 1 -7.61 9.83 -10.95
N GLY A 2 -7.60 8.50 -10.87
CA GLY A 2 -7.15 7.81 -9.65
C GLY A 2 -5.65 7.99 -9.48
N LEU A 3 -5.19 8.34 -8.27
CA LEU A 3 -3.77 8.32 -7.96
C LEU A 3 -3.27 6.88 -8.04
N MET A 4 -2.47 6.58 -9.07
CA MET A 4 -1.85 5.27 -9.21
C MET A 4 -0.49 5.25 -8.52
N VAL A 5 -0.22 4.13 -7.84
CA VAL A 5 1.11 3.83 -7.30
C VAL A 5 1.95 3.26 -8.43
N SER A 6 3.09 3.86 -8.68
CA SER A 6 4.04 3.34 -9.67
C SER A 6 4.67 2.03 -9.19
N ARG A 7 5.14 1.21 -10.13
CA ARG A 7 5.87 -0.03 -9.82
C ARG A 7 7.12 0.25 -8.98
N HIS A 8 7.78 1.38 -9.22
CA HIS A 8 8.96 1.78 -8.46
C HIS A 8 8.62 2.03 -6.99
N GLU A 9 7.54 2.78 -6.72
CA GLU A 9 7.10 3.08 -5.35
C GLU A 9 6.70 1.80 -4.59
N LEU A 10 5.96 0.88 -5.22
CA LEU A 10 5.65 -0.43 -4.64
C LEU A 10 6.91 -1.28 -4.37
N THR A 11 7.91 -1.18 -5.24
CA THR A 11 9.18 -1.88 -5.07
C THR A 11 9.92 -1.34 -3.84
N VAL A 12 10.06 -0.01 -3.73
CA VAL A 12 10.66 0.64 -2.57
C VAL A 12 9.94 0.24 -1.29
N TYR A 13 8.61 0.36 -1.26
CA TYR A 13 7.81 -0.05 -0.10
C TYR A 13 8.05 -1.52 0.27
N SER A 14 8.10 -2.43 -0.71
CA SER A 14 8.37 -3.85 -0.42
C SER A 14 9.76 -4.09 0.18
N PHE A 15 10.74 -3.24 -0.11
CA PHE A 15 12.11 -3.40 0.41
C PHE A 15 12.35 -2.67 1.72
N THR A 16 11.63 -1.58 1.98
CA THR A 16 11.85 -0.74 3.17
C THR A 16 10.77 -0.93 4.23
N GLY A 17 9.58 -1.40 3.85
CA GLY A 17 8.38 -1.37 4.69
C GLY A 17 7.78 0.03 4.87
N HIS A 18 8.32 1.05 4.18
CA HIS A 18 7.92 2.45 4.33
C HIS A 18 7.58 3.08 2.99
N ALA A 19 6.67 4.04 3.03
CA ALA A 19 6.41 4.93 1.90
C ALA A 19 7.71 5.59 1.40
N PRO A 20 7.92 5.71 0.08
CA PRO A 20 9.07 6.43 -0.47
C PRO A 20 9.18 7.85 0.07
N VAL A 21 10.38 8.29 0.46
CA VAL A 21 10.64 9.65 0.97
C VAL A 21 10.72 10.64 -0.20
N THR A 22 9.60 10.88 -0.86
CA THR A 22 9.48 11.83 -1.98
C THR A 22 8.47 12.91 -1.62
N ALA A 23 8.57 14.09 -2.25
CA ALA A 23 7.64 15.19 -2.02
C ALA A 23 6.16 14.76 -2.20
N ARG A 24 5.88 13.94 -3.22
CA ARG A 24 4.55 13.38 -3.48
C ARG A 24 4.03 12.55 -2.30
N TRP A 25 4.83 11.64 -1.77
CA TRP A 25 4.41 10.77 -0.66
C TRP A 25 4.28 11.54 0.66
N SER A 26 5.14 12.54 0.89
CA SER A 26 4.99 13.45 2.02
C SER A 26 3.67 14.21 1.96
N GLU A 27 3.31 14.74 0.79
CA GLU A 27 2.04 15.44 0.59
C GLU A 27 0.84 14.51 0.82
N LEU A 28 0.90 13.27 0.33
CA LEU A 28 -0.13 12.27 0.58
C LEU A 28 -0.24 11.92 2.08
N GLY A 29 0.88 11.84 2.79
CA GLY A 29 0.91 11.67 4.24
C GLY A 29 0.20 12.82 4.96
N THR A 30 0.53 14.07 4.63
CA THR A 30 -0.14 15.25 5.21
C THR A 30 -1.65 15.26 4.90
N ARG A 31 -2.05 14.91 3.68
CA ARG A 31 -3.48 14.81 3.33
C ARG A 31 -4.21 13.73 4.13
N MET A 32 -3.55 12.60 4.39
CA MET A 32 -4.09 11.53 5.22
C MET A 32 -4.20 11.97 6.69
N GLU A 33 -3.24 12.72 7.20
CA GLU A 33 -3.26 13.28 8.55
C GLU A 33 -4.39 14.29 8.74
N LEU A 34 -4.61 15.17 7.76
CA LEU A 34 -5.67 16.17 7.79
C LEU A 34 -7.08 15.56 7.77
N ASN A 35 -7.30 14.47 7.03
CA ASN A 35 -8.60 13.80 6.98
C ASN A 35 -8.49 12.31 6.62
N SER A 36 -8.10 11.50 7.60
CA SER A 36 -7.84 10.06 7.42
C SER A 36 -9.05 9.30 6.88
N GLY A 37 -10.26 9.63 7.36
CA GLY A 37 -11.51 9.00 6.92
C GLY A 37 -11.80 9.23 5.43
N ARG A 38 -11.81 10.50 4.98
CA ARG A 38 -12.03 10.82 3.56
C ARG A 38 -10.89 10.29 2.70
N PHE A 39 -9.64 10.43 3.15
CA PHE A 39 -8.49 9.97 2.39
C PHE A 39 -8.57 8.44 2.15
N THR A 40 -8.86 7.66 3.20
CA THR A 40 -8.99 6.20 3.09
C THR A 40 -10.16 5.80 2.19
N PHE A 41 -11.26 6.54 2.25
CA PHE A 41 -12.42 6.31 1.38
C PHE A 41 -12.10 6.51 -0.11
N TYR A 42 -11.42 7.62 -0.46
CA TYR A 42 -11.10 7.93 -1.86
C TYR A 42 -9.84 7.22 -2.37
N HIS A 43 -8.97 6.76 -1.46
CA HIS A 43 -7.68 6.18 -1.80
C HIS A 43 -7.42 4.84 -1.09
N PRO A 44 -8.28 3.83 -1.29
CA PRO A 44 -8.20 2.55 -0.56
C PRO A 44 -6.94 1.73 -0.87
N THR A 45 -6.26 2.01 -1.98
CA THR A 45 -4.99 1.37 -2.36
C THR A 45 -3.75 2.07 -1.81
N LEU A 46 -3.84 3.38 -1.58
CA LEU A 46 -2.73 4.23 -1.12
C LEU A 46 -2.71 4.39 0.39
N ALA A 47 -3.88 4.55 1.02
CA ALA A 47 -3.97 4.75 2.46
C ALA A 47 -3.21 3.65 3.24
N PRO A 48 -3.32 2.35 2.88
CA PRO A 48 -2.55 1.32 3.58
C PRO A 48 -1.04 1.36 3.30
N LEU A 49 -0.58 2.00 2.22
CA LEU A 49 0.87 2.17 1.95
C LEU A 49 1.48 3.36 2.70
N LEU A 50 0.65 4.27 3.21
CA LEU A 50 1.08 5.37 4.06
C LEU A 50 1.23 4.95 5.52
N THR A 51 0.75 3.76 5.88
CA THR A 51 1.00 3.15 7.18
C THR A 51 2.27 2.31 7.12
N ASP A 52 3.06 2.37 8.19
CA ASP A 52 4.26 1.55 8.32
C ASP A 52 3.90 0.06 8.21
N ALA A 53 4.69 -0.66 7.41
CA ALA A 53 4.52 -2.08 7.29
C ALA A 53 4.86 -2.74 8.63
N LYS A 54 4.04 -3.71 9.06
CA LYS A 54 4.36 -4.56 10.22
C LYS A 54 5.69 -5.30 10.05
N CYS A 55 6.09 -5.53 8.80
CA CYS A 55 7.27 -6.27 8.42
C CYS A 55 7.79 -5.80 7.07
N ILE A 56 9.12 -5.71 6.93
CA ILE A 56 9.74 -5.47 5.62
C ILE A 56 9.37 -6.63 4.68
N GLY A 57 9.01 -6.32 3.43
CA GLY A 57 8.56 -7.33 2.46
C GLY A 57 7.06 -7.57 2.47
N MET A 58 6.33 -7.17 3.52
CA MET A 58 4.89 -7.33 3.56
C MET A 58 4.18 -6.17 2.87
N LEU A 59 3.23 -6.52 2.00
CA LEU A 59 2.21 -5.59 1.54
C LEU A 59 1.21 -5.33 2.68
N PRO A 60 0.60 -4.14 2.71
CA PRO A 60 -0.35 -3.81 3.76
C PRO A 60 -1.63 -4.67 3.66
N GLN A 61 -2.37 -4.74 4.76
CA GLN A 61 -3.68 -5.41 4.79
C GLN A 61 -4.75 -4.49 4.18
N GLY A 62 -5.77 -5.08 3.55
CA GLY A 62 -6.85 -4.31 2.94
C GLY A 62 -7.45 -5.02 1.74
N LYS A 63 -8.75 -4.76 1.49
CA LYS A 63 -9.57 -5.47 0.49
C LYS A 63 -8.89 -5.62 -0.87
N PHE A 64 -8.17 -4.60 -1.33
CA PHE A 64 -7.44 -4.64 -2.60
C PHE A 64 -6.28 -5.64 -2.58
N TYR A 65 -5.36 -5.53 -1.61
CA TYR A 65 -4.20 -6.40 -1.50
C TYR A 65 -4.59 -7.82 -1.10
N ASP A 66 -5.61 -7.98 -0.27
CA ASP A 66 -6.17 -9.29 0.08
C ASP A 66 -6.79 -9.96 -1.16
N GLY A 67 -7.51 -9.21 -2.00
CA GLY A 67 -7.99 -9.73 -3.28
C GLY A 67 -6.87 -10.10 -4.27
N LEU A 68 -5.71 -9.43 -4.20
CA LEU A 68 -4.52 -9.84 -4.96
C LEU A 68 -3.90 -11.13 -4.39
N ARG A 69 -3.77 -11.23 -3.07
CA ARG A 69 -3.28 -12.44 -2.39
C ARG A 69 -4.15 -13.65 -2.69
N SER A 70 -5.47 -13.53 -2.57
CA SER A 70 -6.40 -14.62 -2.85
C SER A 70 -6.27 -15.12 -4.30
N ARG A 71 -6.18 -14.20 -5.27
CA ARG A 71 -5.98 -14.56 -6.68
C ARG A 71 -4.64 -15.23 -6.94
N TYR A 72 -3.57 -14.76 -6.28
CA TYR A 72 -2.26 -15.37 -6.37
C TYR A 72 -2.22 -16.77 -5.73
N ALA A 73 -2.86 -16.95 -4.57
CA ALA A 73 -2.93 -18.21 -3.84
C ALA A 73 -3.63 -19.32 -4.65
N LEU A 74 -4.63 -18.98 -5.47
CA LEU A 74 -5.35 -19.94 -6.30
C LEU A 74 -4.47 -20.54 -7.42
N ASN A 75 -3.61 -19.74 -8.05
CA ASN A 75 -2.70 -20.23 -9.10
C ASN A 75 -1.50 -19.29 -9.27
N PRO A 76 -0.43 -19.46 -8.47
CA PRO A 76 0.69 -18.53 -8.44
C PRO A 76 1.45 -18.51 -9.78
N GLY A 77 1.52 -19.66 -10.49
CA GLY A 77 2.15 -19.77 -11.81
C GLY A 77 1.44 -18.93 -12.87
N ARG A 78 0.13 -19.11 -13.04
CA ARG A 78 -0.67 -18.33 -14.01
C ARG A 78 -0.70 -16.84 -13.64
N PHE A 79 -0.81 -16.52 -12.35
CA PHE A 79 -0.82 -15.14 -11.90
C PHE A 79 0.52 -14.46 -12.19
N THR A 80 1.64 -15.11 -11.89
CA THR A 80 2.99 -14.57 -12.16
C THR A 80 3.25 -14.44 -13.65
N HIS A 81 2.75 -15.37 -14.47
CA HIS A 81 2.85 -15.25 -15.92
C HIS A 81 2.13 -14.00 -16.45
N ASN A 82 0.88 -13.78 -16.04
CA ASN A 82 0.08 -12.63 -16.48
C ASN A 82 0.50 -11.30 -15.82
N HIS A 83 1.05 -11.38 -14.61
CA HIS A 83 1.45 -10.24 -13.80
C HIS A 83 2.85 -10.45 -13.22
N PRO A 84 3.91 -10.39 -14.04
CA PRO A 84 5.27 -10.74 -13.61
C PRO A 84 5.78 -9.89 -12.44
N PHE A 85 5.38 -8.62 -12.41
CA PHE A 85 5.69 -7.74 -11.29
C PHE A 85 4.91 -8.12 -10.01
N LEU A 86 3.59 -8.21 -10.10
CA LEU A 86 2.74 -8.48 -8.93
C LEU A 86 2.95 -9.89 -8.38
N GLY A 87 3.22 -10.88 -9.24
CA GLY A 87 3.56 -12.24 -8.81
C GLY A 87 4.83 -12.26 -7.96
N ARG A 88 5.90 -11.59 -8.41
CA ARG A 88 7.14 -11.46 -7.61
C ARG A 88 6.93 -10.70 -6.31
N LEU A 89 6.10 -9.65 -6.35
CA LEU A 89 5.77 -8.85 -5.17
C LEU A 89 5.00 -9.68 -4.13
N LEU A 90 4.01 -10.46 -4.57
CA LEU A 90 3.20 -11.32 -3.70
C LEU A 90 3.98 -12.54 -3.19
N ALA A 91 4.93 -13.06 -3.98
CA ALA A 91 5.87 -14.09 -3.51
C ALA A 91 6.71 -13.58 -2.33
N ARG A 92 7.20 -12.34 -2.38
CA ARG A 92 7.90 -11.72 -1.23
C ARG A 92 6.97 -11.47 -0.04
N ASP A 93 5.75 -10.99 -0.28
CA ASP A 93 4.76 -10.78 0.79
C ASP A 93 4.44 -12.09 1.52
N ALA A 94 4.33 -13.21 0.79
CA ALA A 94 4.12 -14.53 1.39
C ALA A 94 5.31 -14.94 2.27
N GLN A 95 6.54 -14.84 1.76
CA GLN A 95 7.75 -15.13 2.53
C GLN A 95 7.87 -14.25 3.78
N ALA A 96 7.65 -12.93 3.63
CA ALA A 96 7.73 -11.99 4.73
C ALA A 96 6.68 -12.27 5.83
N ARG A 97 5.47 -12.71 5.46
CA ARG A 97 4.43 -13.13 6.42
C ARG A 97 4.85 -14.35 7.22
N GLU A 98 5.40 -15.36 6.57
CA GLU A 98 5.90 -16.56 7.25
C GLU A 98 7.00 -16.21 8.25
N HIS A 99 7.94 -15.35 7.85
CA HIS A 99 9.01 -14.90 8.74
C HIS A 99 8.52 -14.01 9.90
N CYS A 100 7.59 -13.09 9.65
CA CYS A 100 7.16 -12.17 10.70
C CYS A 100 6.21 -12.77 11.74
N LEU A 101 5.52 -13.87 11.43
CA LEU A 101 4.79 -14.65 12.43
C LEU A 101 5.74 -15.31 13.45
N ILE A 102 7.00 -15.53 13.09
CA ILE A 102 7.99 -16.20 13.94
C ILE A 102 8.73 -15.19 14.84
N THR A 103 9.06 -14.01 14.33
CA THR A 103 9.88 -13.02 15.05
C THR A 103 9.10 -12.21 16.09
N HIS A 104 7.77 -12.17 15.98
CA HIS A 104 6.90 -11.67 17.04
C HIS A 104 6.11 -12.87 17.57
N PRO A 105 6.68 -13.70 18.45
CA PRO A 105 5.85 -14.60 19.21
C PRO A 105 4.77 -13.73 19.83
N ILE A 106 3.51 -14.11 19.67
CA ILE A 106 2.38 -13.50 20.34
C ILE A 106 2.60 -13.78 21.84
N GLY A 107 3.50 -13.02 22.45
CA GLY A 107 3.38 -12.60 23.82
C GLY A 107 2.23 -11.62 23.83
N ASN A 108 1.01 -12.14 23.68
CA ASN A 108 -0.02 -11.68 24.58
C ASN A 108 0.47 -12.16 25.96
N PRO A 109 0.97 -11.31 26.86
CA PRO A 109 0.48 -11.48 28.21
C PRO A 109 -1.03 -11.40 28.03
N LEU A 110 -1.67 -12.55 28.21
CA LEU A 110 -3.05 -12.61 28.61
C LEU A 110 -3.09 -11.81 29.91
N GLU A 111 -3.20 -10.48 29.81
CA GLU A 111 -3.84 -9.68 30.85
C GLU A 111 -5.26 -10.23 30.87
N THR A 112 -5.39 -11.34 31.58
CA THR A 112 -6.64 -11.83 32.13
C THR A 112 -7.19 -10.60 32.80
N PRO A 113 -8.32 -10.02 32.34
CA PRO A 113 -8.96 -9.00 33.11
C PRO A 113 -9.19 -9.62 34.48
N THR A 114 -8.42 -9.18 35.48
CA THR A 114 -8.70 -9.45 36.88
C THR A 114 -10.06 -8.82 37.10
N LEU A 115 -11.11 -9.62 36.91
CA LEU A 115 -12.45 -9.33 37.35
C LEU A 115 -12.34 -9.19 38.87
N SER A 116 -12.14 -7.95 39.34
CA SER A 116 -12.44 -7.61 40.73
C SER A 116 -13.89 -8.01 40.97
N PRO A 117 -14.18 -8.86 41.98
CA PRO A 117 -15.54 -9.24 42.31
C PRO A 117 -16.17 -8.10 43.11
N GLU A 118 -16.47 -6.98 42.46
CA GLU A 118 -17.28 -5.93 43.07
C GLU A 118 -18.76 -6.17 42.76
N THR A 119 -19.38 -6.81 43.74
CA THR A 119 -20.63 -6.35 44.36
C THR A 119 -21.84 -6.25 43.43
N LEU A 120 -22.59 -7.35 43.41
CA LEU A 120 -24.03 -7.42 43.25
C LEU A 120 -24.74 -6.17 43.80
N SER A 121 -25.34 -5.40 42.92
CA SER A 121 -26.48 -4.53 43.25
C SER A 121 -27.49 -4.61 42.10
N PRO A 122 -28.70 -5.14 42.33
CA PRO A 122 -29.77 -5.11 41.33
C PRO A 122 -30.54 -3.79 41.43
N PRO A 123 -30.75 -3.06 40.33
CA PRO A 123 -31.88 -2.19 40.19
C PRO A 123 -32.99 -2.90 39.42
N THR A 124 -34.02 -3.30 40.17
CA THR A 124 -35.37 -3.60 39.71
C THR A 124 -35.97 -2.42 38.96
N ALA A 125 -36.37 -2.60 37.69
CA ALA A 125 -37.53 -1.93 37.07
C ALA A 125 -37.79 -2.45 35.64
N PRO A 126 -39.04 -2.36 35.13
CA PRO A 126 -39.60 -3.33 34.20
C PRO A 126 -39.60 -2.93 32.71
N LEU A 127 -39.75 -3.98 31.89
CA LEU A 127 -40.09 -4.03 30.46
C LEU A 127 -41.08 -2.94 29.99
N PRO A 128 -40.88 -2.48 28.74
CA PRO A 128 -41.97 -2.40 27.79
C PRO A 128 -41.74 -3.34 26.60
N THR A 129 -42.66 -4.28 26.49
CA THR A 129 -42.97 -5.13 25.34
C THR A 129 -43.24 -4.30 24.09
N THR A 130 -42.61 -4.61 22.95
CA THR A 130 -43.28 -4.53 21.65
C THR A 130 -42.70 -5.56 20.67
N PRO A 131 -43.54 -6.44 20.09
CA PRO A 131 -43.14 -7.41 19.07
C PRO A 131 -43.30 -6.81 17.67
N GLY A 132 -42.32 -7.07 16.80
CA GLY A 132 -42.34 -6.64 15.41
C GLY A 132 -41.54 -7.60 14.53
N THR A 133 -42.13 -8.77 14.29
CA THR A 133 -41.74 -9.73 13.27
C THR A 133 -42.05 -9.13 11.90
N GLU A 134 -41.03 -8.89 11.08
CA GLU A 134 -41.23 -8.87 9.62
C GLU A 134 -40.04 -9.54 8.93
N ALA A 135 -40.38 -10.55 8.13
CA ALA A 135 -39.52 -11.44 7.40
C ALA A 135 -39.00 -10.76 6.11
N PRO A 136 -37.98 -11.34 5.44
CA PRO A 136 -37.29 -10.70 4.33
C PRO A 136 -38.12 -10.78 3.05
N SER A 137 -38.33 -9.63 2.41
CA SER A 137 -38.86 -9.57 1.04
C SER A 137 -37.79 -10.02 0.03
N GLU A 138 -38.03 -11.18 -0.56
CA GLU A 138 -37.36 -11.65 -1.78
C GLU A 138 -37.67 -10.67 -2.93
N THR A 139 -36.67 -9.90 -3.35
CA THR A 139 -36.74 -9.18 -4.62
C THR A 139 -36.07 -10.02 -5.68
N SER A 140 -36.91 -10.69 -6.47
CA SER A 140 -36.57 -11.38 -7.71
C SER A 140 -35.75 -10.49 -8.63
N GLY A 141 -34.55 -10.96 -8.98
CA GLY A 141 -33.70 -10.34 -10.00
C GLY A 141 -34.29 -10.51 -11.41
N PRO A 142 -33.98 -9.58 -12.34
CA PRO A 142 -34.28 -9.75 -13.75
C PRO A 142 -33.38 -10.82 -14.41
N PRO A 143 -33.84 -11.48 -15.49
CA PRO A 143 -33.13 -12.56 -16.16
C PRO A 143 -31.78 -12.14 -16.77
N PRO A 144 -30.85 -13.08 -16.98
CA PRO A 144 -29.54 -12.83 -17.57
C PRO A 144 -29.69 -12.35 -19.01
N GLY A 145 -29.32 -11.09 -19.24
CA GLY A 145 -29.19 -10.51 -20.57
C GLY A 145 -28.07 -11.18 -21.36
N THR A 146 -28.41 -11.57 -22.58
CA THR A 146 -27.55 -12.15 -23.61
C THR A 146 -26.31 -11.29 -23.85
N LEU A 147 -25.13 -11.91 -23.67
CA LEU A 147 -23.84 -11.36 -24.06
C LEU A 147 -23.79 -11.18 -25.58
N THR A 148 -23.91 -9.94 -26.04
CA THR A 148 -23.47 -9.55 -27.39
C THR A 148 -22.07 -8.95 -27.28
N PRO A 149 -21.10 -9.43 -28.08
CA PRO A 149 -19.77 -8.83 -28.13
C PRO A 149 -19.86 -7.46 -28.84
N PRO A 150 -19.33 -6.37 -28.29
CA PRO A 150 -19.12 -5.17 -29.09
C PRO A 150 -18.00 -5.43 -30.09
N THR A 151 -18.40 -5.48 -31.35
CA THR A 151 -17.57 -5.41 -32.55
C THR A 151 -16.64 -4.19 -32.48
N ASP A 152 -15.38 -4.44 -32.77
CA ASP A 152 -14.31 -3.47 -32.96
C ASP A 152 -14.51 -2.72 -34.30
N PRO A 153 -14.43 -1.37 -34.31
CA PRO A 153 -13.97 -0.68 -35.49
C PRO A 153 -12.87 0.33 -35.12
N SER A 154 -11.62 -0.08 -35.35
CA SER A 154 -10.74 0.59 -36.31
C SER A 154 -11.17 2.00 -36.73
N THR A 155 -10.45 3.04 -36.31
CA THR A 155 -9.64 3.93 -37.17
C THR A 155 -9.28 5.23 -36.44
N ASN A 156 -7.98 5.43 -36.23
CA ASN A 156 -7.37 6.76 -36.27
C ASN A 156 -7.61 7.34 -37.68
N PRO A 157 -8.00 8.62 -37.80
CA PRO A 157 -6.98 9.62 -38.18
C PRO A 157 -7.25 11.03 -37.63
N GLY A 158 -6.18 11.80 -37.41
CA GLY A 158 -6.25 13.27 -37.45
C GLY A 158 -5.82 13.99 -36.19
N THR A 159 -4.51 14.04 -35.93
CA THR A 159 -3.92 15.14 -35.17
C THR A 159 -3.89 16.37 -36.09
N VAL A 160 -4.83 17.28 -35.91
CA VAL A 160 -4.71 18.66 -36.38
C VAL A 160 -4.42 19.53 -35.15
N THR A 161 -3.18 19.96 -35.04
CA THR A 161 -2.76 21.00 -34.09
C THR A 161 -2.97 22.35 -34.77
N PRO A 162 -3.92 23.19 -34.34
CA PRO A 162 -3.97 24.57 -34.77
C PRO A 162 -2.82 25.34 -34.09
N THR A 163 -1.91 25.87 -34.91
CA THR A 163 -0.85 26.78 -34.48
C THR A 163 -1.46 28.17 -34.37
N ASP A 164 -1.76 28.62 -33.16
CA ASP A 164 -2.06 30.03 -32.87
C ASP A 164 -0.73 30.75 -32.55
N PRO A 165 -0.30 31.74 -33.35
CA PRO A 165 1.00 32.39 -33.20
C PRO A 165 0.99 33.59 -32.24
N THR A 166 -0.03 33.77 -31.39
CA THR A 166 -0.21 35.07 -30.68
C THR A 166 0.17 35.09 -29.20
N HIS A 167 0.79 34.04 -28.65
CA HIS A 167 1.22 34.07 -27.25
C HIS A 167 2.69 34.50 -27.07
N PRO A 168 2.98 35.53 -26.24
CA PRO A 168 4.33 35.93 -25.92
C PRO A 168 5.05 34.80 -25.18
N VAL A 169 6.26 34.47 -25.67
CA VAL A 169 7.18 33.50 -25.07
C VAL A 169 7.55 33.98 -23.67
N VAL A 170 6.93 33.40 -22.65
CA VAL A 170 7.40 33.49 -21.27
C VAL A 170 8.61 32.57 -21.17
N ALA A 171 9.79 33.17 -21.03
CA ALA A 171 11.04 32.45 -20.83
C ALA A 171 10.93 31.57 -19.57
N ALA A 172 11.03 30.25 -19.76
CA ALA A 172 11.09 29.29 -18.67
C ALA A 172 12.45 29.43 -17.96
N PRO A 173 12.48 29.43 -16.61
CA PRO A 173 13.74 29.44 -15.87
C PRO A 173 14.48 28.12 -16.08
N GLU A 174 15.77 28.21 -16.40
CA GLU A 174 16.66 27.07 -16.59
C GLU A 174 16.70 26.18 -15.33
N PRO A 175 16.67 24.84 -15.46
CA PRO A 175 16.86 23.95 -14.31
C PRO A 175 18.34 23.94 -13.92
N ALA A 176 18.73 24.87 -13.06
CA ALA A 176 19.91 24.69 -12.23
C ALA A 176 19.72 23.44 -11.34
N SER A 177 20.79 22.67 -11.14
CA SER A 177 21.00 21.65 -10.08
C SER A 177 20.79 20.15 -10.36
N PHE A 178 21.23 19.62 -11.52
CA PHE A 178 21.52 18.18 -11.64
C PHE A 178 22.90 17.74 -11.11
N ILE A 179 23.82 18.68 -10.87
CA ILE A 179 25.21 18.37 -10.49
C ILE A 179 25.36 18.04 -8.99
N SER A 180 24.44 18.51 -8.15
CA SER A 180 24.54 18.38 -6.68
C SER A 180 24.23 16.95 -6.17
N PHE A 181 23.42 16.17 -6.88
CA PHE A 181 23.04 14.83 -6.45
C PHE A 181 24.13 13.76 -6.69
N GLY A 182 24.97 13.95 -7.72
CA GLY A 182 26.04 13.00 -8.04
C GLY A 182 27.14 12.96 -6.98
N ILE A 183 27.52 14.12 -6.43
CA ILE A 183 28.61 14.24 -5.45
C ILE A 183 28.21 13.59 -4.11
N GLY A 184 26.93 13.71 -3.71
CA GLY A 184 26.42 13.11 -2.47
C GLY A 184 26.52 11.57 -2.46
N LEU A 185 26.17 10.91 -3.57
CA LEU A 185 26.23 9.45 -3.67
C LEU A 185 27.67 8.91 -3.67
N ILE A 186 28.61 9.65 -4.26
CA ILE A 186 30.03 9.29 -4.26
C ILE A 186 30.59 9.34 -2.82
N LEU A 187 30.26 10.37 -2.05
CA LEU A 187 30.72 10.50 -0.65
C LEU A 187 30.15 9.39 0.26
N ILE A 188 28.89 9.01 0.09
CA ILE A 188 28.27 7.89 0.84
C ILE A 188 28.97 6.56 0.51
N GLY A 189 29.30 6.33 -0.77
CA GLY A 189 30.04 5.16 -1.22
C GLY A 189 31.43 5.06 -0.60
N VAL A 190 32.20 6.15 -0.62
CA VAL A 190 33.56 6.21 -0.05
C VAL A 190 33.54 5.99 1.47
N LEU A 191 32.60 6.63 2.20
CA LEU A 191 32.45 6.44 3.65
C LEU A 191 32.10 4.99 4.02
N SER A 192 31.27 4.33 3.21
CA SER A 192 30.88 2.93 3.43
C SER A 192 32.06 1.96 3.27
N VAL A 193 32.95 2.22 2.30
CA VAL A 193 34.16 1.41 2.08
C VAL A 193 35.18 1.62 3.19
N LEU A 194 35.41 2.87 3.61
CA LEU A 194 36.34 3.18 4.71
C LEU A 194 35.88 2.55 6.04
N LYS A 195 34.57 2.56 6.31
CA LYS A 195 34.01 1.94 7.52
C LYS A 195 34.17 0.42 7.53
N ARG A 196 34.01 -0.25 6.39
CA ARG A 196 34.27 -1.71 6.28
C ARG A 196 35.73 -2.04 6.50
N ARG A 197 36.65 -1.23 5.97
CA ARG A 197 38.09 -1.46 6.14
C ARG A 197 38.52 -1.34 7.60
N LYS A 198 38.03 -0.31 8.31
CA LYS A 198 38.31 -0.10 9.74
C LYS A 198 37.80 -1.25 10.62
N ASN A 199 36.64 -1.83 10.28
CA ASN A 199 36.11 -2.99 10.99
C ASN A 199 36.89 -4.29 10.71
N ALA A 200 37.47 -4.44 9.52
CA ALA A 200 38.32 -5.59 9.20
C ALA A 200 39.65 -5.56 9.99
N ASP A 201 40.25 -4.38 10.15
CA ASP A 201 41.51 -4.23 10.90
C ASP A 201 41.33 -4.50 12.41
N LEU A 202 40.14 -4.22 12.97
CA LEU A 202 39.84 -4.50 14.38
C LEU A 202 39.72 -6.00 14.69
N HIS A 203 39.48 -6.86 13.69
CA HIS A 203 39.37 -8.30 13.88
C HIS A 203 40.71 -9.05 13.75
N ILE A 204 41.82 -8.36 13.47
CA ILE A 204 43.15 -8.98 13.25
C ILE A 204 44.11 -8.64 14.41
N SER A 205 43.61 -8.27 15.59
CA SER A 205 44.47 -8.17 16.78
C SER A 205 44.42 -9.49 17.56
N PRO A 206 45.39 -10.41 17.41
CA PRO A 206 45.53 -11.52 18.35
C PRO A 206 45.95 -10.97 19.72
N ALA A 207 45.38 -11.56 20.76
CA ALA A 207 45.72 -11.31 22.17
C ALA A 207 47.13 -11.80 22.49
#